data_AF-A0A7S3N245-F1
#
_entry.id   AF-A0A7S3N245-F1
#
_cell.length_a   1.000
_cell.length_b   1.000
_cell.length_c   1.000
_cell.angle_alpha   90.00
_cell.angle_beta   90.00
_cell.angle_gamma   90.00
#
_symmetry.space_group_name_H-M   'P 1'
#
loop_
_entity.id
_entity.type
_entity.pdbx_description
1 polymer ?
#
loop_
_entity_poly.entity_id
_entity_poly.type
_entity_poly.pdbx_seq_one_letter_code
_entity_poly.pdbx_strand_id
1 'polypeptide(L)'
;KESDLLCGDAISNYKTVQSFGNDKIIVAKYKNLISPILKDNLKSHIVNGIIFGFTQFGQYLVFAVLFYAAGVIVDNNKDEVDEKGNLKIDPSDVFSAVFALFFAATQAGMAAAFGPDMGKAHAAAERIF
;
A
#
# COMPACT_ATOMS: atom_id res chain seq x y z
N LYS A 1 0.53 -12.87 20.41
CA LYS A 1 -0.55 -13.82 20.80
C LYS A 1 -0.34 -14.35 22.22
N GLU A 2 0.72 -15.12 22.52
CA GLU A 2 0.97 -15.57 23.92
C GLU A 2 1.30 -14.42 24.87
N SER A 3 2.03 -13.40 24.40
CA SER A 3 2.26 -12.15 25.14
C SER A 3 0.96 -11.44 25.51
N ASP A 4 0.01 -11.41 24.58
CA ASP A 4 -1.24 -10.65 24.70
C ASP A 4 -2.22 -11.38 25.61
N LEU A 5 -2.24 -12.71 25.53
CA LEU A 5 -2.97 -13.57 26.47
C LEU A 5 -2.42 -13.42 27.89
N LEU A 6 -1.10 -13.51 28.08
CA LEU A 6 -0.47 -13.31 29.40
C LEU A 6 -0.75 -11.93 29.98
N CYS A 7 -0.73 -10.89 29.14
CA CYS A 7 -1.08 -9.54 29.54
C CYS A 7 -2.56 -9.41 29.92
N GLY A 8 -3.45 -9.95 29.09
CA GLY A 8 -4.90 -9.95 29.34
C GLY A 8 -5.27 -10.66 30.64
N ASP A 9 -4.70 -11.85 30.87
CA ASP A 9 -4.94 -12.64 32.08
C ASP A 9 -4.39 -11.94 33.34
N ALA A 10 -3.22 -11.30 33.24
CA ALA A 10 -2.62 -10.56 34.34
C ALA A 10 -3.41 -9.29 34.71
N ILE A 11 -3.94 -8.57 33.71
CA ILE A 11 -4.78 -7.38 33.93
C ILE A 11 -6.14 -7.78 34.51
N SER A 12 -6.77 -8.83 33.97
CA SER A 12 -8.05 -9.32 34.46
C SER A 12 -7.98 -9.78 35.93
N ASN A 13 -6.85 -10.37 36.34
CA ASN A 13 -6.64 -10.90 37.69
C ASN A 13 -5.68 -10.05 38.56
N TYR A 14 -5.64 -8.72 38.36
CA TYR A 14 -4.64 -7.85 39.00
C TYR A 14 -4.57 -7.97 40.53
N LYS A 15 -5.72 -8.13 41.22
CA LYS A 15 -5.77 -8.28 42.70
C LYS A 15 -5.05 -9.54 43.16
N THR A 16 -5.17 -10.62 42.39
CA THR A 16 -4.52 -11.91 42.67
C THR A 16 -3.02 -11.79 42.46
N VAL A 17 -2.60 -11.18 41.35
CA VAL A 17 -1.18 -10.94 41.03
C VAL A 17 -0.50 -10.13 42.13
N GLN A 18 -1.15 -9.03 42.57
CA GLN A 18 -0.67 -8.17 43.64
C GLN A 18 -0.62 -8.90 44.99
N SER A 19 -1.62 -9.73 45.31
CA SER A 19 -1.67 -10.50 46.56
C SER A 19 -0.51 -11.49 46.70
N PHE A 20 -0.03 -12.04 45.58
CA PHE A 20 1.14 -12.93 45.54
C PHE A 20 2.48 -12.19 45.37
N GLY A 21 2.47 -10.86 45.18
CA GLY A 21 3.70 -10.07 44.97
C GLY A 21 4.51 -10.45 43.73
N ASN A 22 3.88 -11.12 42.75
CA ASN A 22 4.55 -11.73 41.60
C ASN A 22 4.65 -10.80 40.38
N ASP A 23 4.32 -9.52 40.53
CA ASP A 23 4.27 -8.51 39.46
C ASP A 23 5.56 -8.51 38.62
N LYS A 24 6.71 -8.54 39.27
CA LYS A 24 8.04 -8.52 38.62
C LYS A 24 8.28 -9.76 37.75
N ILE A 25 7.78 -10.92 38.17
CA ILE A 25 7.93 -12.19 37.44
C ILE A 25 7.07 -12.19 36.18
N ILE A 26 5.83 -11.69 36.28
CA ILE A 26 4.92 -11.58 35.12
C ILE A 26 5.47 -10.59 34.11
N VAL A 27 5.97 -9.43 34.56
CA VAL A 27 6.62 -8.43 33.68
C VAL A 27 7.86 -9.02 33.00
N ALA A 28 8.69 -9.79 33.71
CA ALA A 28 9.85 -10.44 33.12
C ALA A 28 9.46 -11.49 32.07
N LYS A 29 8.43 -12.30 32.35
CA LYS A 29 7.88 -13.27 31.37
C LYS A 29 7.36 -12.55 30.13
N TYR A 30 6.55 -11.50 30.30
CA TYR A 30 6.04 -10.70 29.18
C TYR A 30 7.17 -10.11 28.32
N LYS A 31 8.22 -9.56 28.95
CA LYS A 31 9.40 -9.05 28.25
C LYS A 31 10.11 -10.13 27.44
N ASN A 32 10.25 -11.34 27.99
CA ASN A 32 10.86 -12.47 27.27
C ASN A 32 10.01 -12.91 26.07
N LEU A 33 8.68 -12.89 26.19
CA LEU A 33 7.78 -13.25 25.09
C LEU A 33 7.79 -12.20 23.97
N ILE A 34 7.96 -10.91 24.29
CA ILE A 34 7.94 -9.82 23.29
C ILE A 34 9.29 -9.58 22.62
N SER A 35 10.41 -9.85 23.30
CA SER A 35 11.74 -9.65 22.73
C SER A 35 11.95 -10.28 21.34
N PRO A 36 11.57 -11.55 21.08
CA PRO A 36 11.71 -12.12 19.73
C PRO A 36 10.77 -11.45 18.72
N ILE A 37 9.53 -11.14 19.11
CA ILE A 37 8.54 -10.47 18.26
C ILE A 37 9.07 -9.11 17.79
N LEU A 38 9.70 -8.33 18.68
CA LEU A 38 10.30 -7.05 18.33
C LEU A 38 11.43 -7.18 17.30
N LYS A 39 12.27 -8.22 17.43
CA LYS A 39 13.37 -8.46 16.49
C LYS A 39 12.84 -8.88 15.11
N ASP A 40 11.81 -9.71 15.07
CA ASP A 40 11.19 -10.14 13.81
C ASP A 40 10.44 -8.98 13.14
N ASN A 41 9.73 -8.17 13.92
CA ASN A 41 9.11 -6.95 13.42
C ASN A 41 10.16 -6.00 12.82
N LEU A 42 11.31 -5.79 13.48
CA LEU A 42 12.36 -4.93 12.95
C LEU A 42 12.84 -5.41 11.57
N LYS A 43 13.06 -6.71 11.40
CA LYS A 43 13.43 -7.28 10.09
C LYS A 43 12.33 -7.09 9.06
N SER A 44 11.09 -7.36 9.44
CA SER A 44 9.91 -7.17 8.60
C SER A 44 9.74 -5.71 8.15
N HIS A 45 9.96 -4.75 9.04
CA HIS A 45 9.90 -3.33 8.74
C HIS A 45 10.97 -2.89 7.75
N ILE A 46 12.20 -3.42 7.86
CA ILE A 46 13.27 -3.13 6.89
C ILE A 46 12.91 -3.67 5.51
N VAL A 47 12.42 -4.91 5.44
CA VAL A 47 12.00 -5.53 4.17
C VAL A 47 10.84 -4.74 3.54
N ASN A 48 9.82 -4.41 4.32
CA ASN A 48 8.70 -3.59 3.87
C ASN A 48 9.15 -2.19 3.42
N GLY A 49 10.13 -1.60 4.11
CA GLY A 49 10.71 -0.31 3.72
C GLY A 49 11.41 -0.36 2.36
N ILE A 50 12.18 -1.43 2.09
CA ILE A 50 12.84 -1.63 0.79
C ILE A 50 11.80 -1.81 -0.33
N ILE A 51 10.79 -2.65 -0.08
CA ILE A 51 9.71 -2.90 -1.05
C ILE A 51 8.95 -1.60 -1.34
N PHE A 52 8.61 -0.83 -0.30
CA PHE A 52 7.93 0.45 -0.47
C PHE A 52 8.76 1.45 -1.26
N GLY A 53 10.06 1.54 -0.98
CA GLY A 53 10.99 2.38 -1.74
C GLY A 53 11.07 1.98 -3.21
N PHE A 54 11.15 0.68 -3.50
CA PHE A 54 11.17 0.16 -4.87
C PHE A 54 9.87 0.46 -5.61
N THR A 55 8.71 0.28 -4.97
CA THR A 55 7.40 0.63 -5.53
C THR A 55 7.33 2.12 -5.86
N GLN A 56 7.77 3.00 -4.95
CA GLN A 56 7.76 4.44 -5.21
C GLN A 56 8.73 4.84 -6.32
N PHE A 57 9.91 4.23 -6.38
CA PHE A 57 10.84 4.44 -7.48
C PHE A 57 10.21 4.03 -8.82
N GLY A 58 9.57 2.86 -8.87
CA GLY A 58 8.86 2.38 -10.06
C GLY A 58 7.76 3.36 -10.51
N GLN A 59 6.99 3.91 -9.56
CA GLN A 59 5.95 4.90 -9.85
C GLN A 59 6.50 6.17 -10.50
N TYR A 60 7.59 6.73 -9.98
CA TYR A 60 8.24 7.89 -10.59
C TYR A 60 8.88 7.56 -11.95
N LEU A 61 9.41 6.35 -12.13
CA LEU A 61 9.95 5.91 -13.42
C LEU A 61 8.85 5.85 -14.49
N VAL A 62 7.68 5.28 -14.16
CA VAL A 62 6.52 5.26 -15.05
C VAL A 62 6.10 6.68 -15.44
N PHE A 63 6.11 7.63 -14.50
CA PHE A 63 5.82 9.03 -14.81
C PHE A 63 6.84 9.61 -15.78
N ALA A 64 8.13 9.39 -15.54
CA ALA A 64 9.20 9.85 -16.43
C ALA A 64 9.05 9.28 -17.85
N VAL A 65 8.74 7.99 -17.98
CA VAL A 65 8.55 7.33 -19.29
C VAL A 65 7.31 7.86 -20.00
N LEU A 66 6.20 8.07 -19.29
CA LEU A 66 4.99 8.66 -19.87
C LEU A 66 5.24 10.07 -20.42
N PHE A 67 5.92 10.92 -19.66
CA PHE A 67 6.27 12.27 -20.11
C PHE A 67 7.30 12.27 -21.25
N TYR A 68 8.27 11.35 -21.21
CA TYR A 68 9.23 11.20 -22.30
C TYR A 68 8.55 10.76 -23.60
N ALA A 69 7.68 9.75 -23.53
CA ALA A 69 6.90 9.29 -24.67
C ALA A 69 6.00 10.40 -25.23
N ALA A 70 5.32 11.14 -24.36
CA ALA A 70 4.52 12.30 -24.76
C ALA A 70 5.38 13.35 -25.49
N GLY A 71 6.58 13.64 -24.97
CA GLY A 71 7.53 14.57 -25.59
C GLY A 71 8.00 14.12 -26.98
N VAL A 72 8.34 12.83 -27.13
CA VAL A 72 8.74 12.26 -28.43
C VAL A 72 7.59 12.29 -29.44
N ILE A 73 6.36 12.00 -29.00
CA ILE A 73 5.17 12.08 -29.87
C ILE A 73 4.93 13.52 -30.32
N VAL A 74 5.08 14.49 -29.43
CA VAL A 74 4.95 15.90 -29.80
C VAL A 74 6.07 16.30 -30.76
N ASP A 75 7.31 15.90 -30.54
CA ASP A 75 8.49 16.24 -31.37
C ASP A 75 8.38 15.71 -32.81
N ASN A 76 7.96 14.46 -32.98
CA ASN A 76 7.85 13.84 -34.29
C ASN A 76 6.68 14.40 -35.14
N ASN A 77 5.69 15.04 -34.52
CA ASN A 77 4.50 15.57 -35.19
C ASN A 77 4.47 17.10 -35.26
N LYS A 78 5.58 17.78 -34.94
CA LYS A 78 5.68 19.26 -34.98
C LYS A 78 5.48 19.86 -36.37
N ASP A 79 5.86 19.11 -37.40
CA ASP A 79 5.83 19.57 -38.80
C ASP A 79 4.66 18.96 -39.61
N GLU A 80 3.85 18.08 -39.01
CA GLU A 80 2.67 17.53 -39.67
C GLU A 80 1.50 18.51 -39.58
N VAL A 81 1.27 19.24 -40.67
CA VAL A 81 0.16 20.19 -40.85
C VAL A 81 -0.95 19.51 -41.65
N ASP A 82 -2.17 19.55 -41.13
CA ASP A 82 -3.37 19.03 -41.78
C ASP A 82 -3.75 19.89 -43.02
N GLU A 83 -4.58 19.38 -43.93
CA GLU A 83 -4.97 20.07 -45.19
C GLU A 83 -5.60 21.47 -44.97
N LYS A 84 -5.95 21.82 -43.72
CA LYS A 84 -6.53 23.11 -43.30
C LYS A 84 -5.53 24.09 -42.66
N GLY A 85 -4.24 23.76 -42.59
CA GLY A 85 -3.21 24.63 -42.03
C GLY A 85 -3.06 24.57 -40.50
N ASN A 86 -3.70 23.59 -39.84
CA ASN A 86 -3.58 23.35 -38.40
C ASN A 86 -2.59 22.21 -38.12
N LEU A 87 -1.97 22.18 -36.93
CA LEU A 87 -1.22 20.99 -36.51
C LEU A 87 -2.14 19.78 -36.51
N LYS A 88 -1.73 18.71 -37.20
CA LYS A 88 -2.50 17.46 -37.29
C LYS A 88 -2.63 16.78 -35.92
N ILE A 89 -1.70 17.06 -35.02
CA ILE A 89 -1.73 16.65 -33.62
C ILE A 89 -1.39 17.88 -32.77
N ASP A 90 -2.41 18.45 -32.12
CA ASP A 90 -2.21 19.52 -31.15
C ASP A 90 -1.51 18.96 -29.89
N PRO A 91 -0.45 19.62 -29.36
CA PRO A 91 0.23 19.17 -28.15
C PRO A 91 -0.69 19.06 -26.93
N SER A 92 -1.75 19.87 -26.90
CA SER A 92 -2.78 19.84 -25.85
C SER A 92 -3.55 18.52 -25.82
N ASP A 93 -3.84 17.93 -26.98
CA ASP A 93 -4.60 16.68 -27.08
C ASP A 93 -3.74 15.47 -26.70
N VAL A 94 -2.44 15.49 -27.03
CA VAL A 94 -1.49 14.46 -26.56
C VAL A 94 -1.40 14.48 -25.04
N PHE A 95 -1.30 15.67 -24.45
CA PHE A 95 -1.23 15.82 -23.00
C PHE A 95 -2.54 15.35 -22.34
N SER A 96 -3.70 15.76 -22.86
CA SER A 96 -5.00 15.35 -22.31
C SER A 96 -5.20 13.83 -22.37
N ALA A 97 -4.80 13.18 -23.48
CA ALA A 97 -4.87 11.73 -23.63
C ALA A 97 -3.97 10.98 -22.63
N VAL A 98 -2.74 11.46 -22.43
CA VAL A 98 -1.80 10.87 -21.45
C VAL A 98 -2.32 11.00 -20.02
N PHE A 99 -2.87 12.16 -19.65
CA PHE A 99 -3.49 12.37 -18.33
C PHE A 99 -4.73 11.50 -18.14
N ALA A 100 -5.59 11.39 -19.15
CA ALA A 100 -6.76 10.52 -19.10
C ALA A 100 -6.35 9.06 -18.87
N LEU A 101 -5.33 8.57 -19.59
CA LEU A 101 -4.78 7.23 -19.40
C LEU A 101 -4.21 7.03 -17.99
N PHE A 102 -3.49 8.01 -17.48
CA PHE A 102 -2.88 7.96 -16.15
C PHE A 102 -3.93 7.86 -15.03
N PHE A 103 -4.96 8.72 -15.09
CA PHE A 103 -6.06 8.69 -14.12
C PHE A 103 -6.89 7.40 -14.24
N ALA A 104 -7.17 6.95 -15.47
CA ALA A 104 -7.90 5.70 -15.69
C ALA A 104 -7.15 4.50 -15.08
N ALA A 105 -5.84 4.39 -15.32
CA ALA A 105 -5.03 3.31 -14.79
C ALA A 105 -4.96 3.33 -13.25
N THR A 106 -4.74 4.51 -12.66
CA THR A 106 -4.69 4.68 -11.20
C THR A 106 -6.03 4.29 -10.56
N GLN A 107 -7.13 4.75 -11.17
CA GLN A 107 -8.46 4.51 -10.61
C GLN A 107 -8.93 3.07 -10.80
N ALA A 108 -8.54 2.43 -11.91
CA ALA A 108 -8.73 1.00 -12.10
C ALA A 108 -7.92 0.17 -11.09
N GLY A 109 -6.69 0.59 -10.76
CA GLY A 109 -5.88 -0.05 -9.72
C GLY A 109 -6.53 0.03 -8.34
N MET A 110 -7.08 1.19 -7.98
CA MET A 110 -7.86 1.35 -6.74
C MET A 110 -9.12 0.48 -6.75
N ALA A 111 -9.84 0.42 -7.88
CA ALA A 111 -11.02 -0.43 -8.03
C ALA A 111 -10.67 -1.92 -7.86
N ALA A 112 -9.57 -2.37 -8.44
CA ALA A 112 -9.10 -3.75 -8.34
C ALA A 112 -8.72 -4.13 -6.90
N ALA A 113 -8.24 -3.18 -6.10
CA ALA A 113 -7.89 -3.42 -4.69
C ALA A 113 -9.11 -3.77 -3.82
N PHE A 114 -10.33 -3.40 -4.22
CA PHE A 114 -11.57 -3.78 -3.51
C PHE A 114 -12.04 -5.21 -3.79
N GLY A 115 -11.48 -5.90 -4.78
CA GLY A 115 -11.90 -7.26 -5.17
C GLY A 115 -11.93 -8.27 -4.00
N PRO A 116 -10.88 -8.38 -3.18
CA PRO A 116 -10.85 -9.30 -2.03
C PRO A 116 -11.92 -9.00 -0.97
N ASP A 117 -12.23 -7.72 -0.73
CA ASP A 117 -13.22 -7.33 0.27
C ASP A 117 -14.64 -7.65 -0.20
N MET A 118 -14.92 -7.47 -1.49
CA MET A 118 -16.18 -7.92 -2.11
C MET A 118 -16.34 -9.45 -2.00
N GLY A 119 -15.27 -10.21 -2.22
CA GLY A 119 -15.28 -11.66 -2.07
C GLY A 119 -15.57 -12.11 -0.63
N LYS A 120 -14.94 -11.47 0.37
CA LYS A 120 -15.21 -11.73 1.78
C LYS A 120 -16.65 -11.38 2.18
N ALA A 121 -17.18 -10.26 1.68
CA ALA A 121 -18.55 -9.84 1.95
C ALA A 121 -19.57 -10.85 1.40
N HIS A 122 -19.35 -11.37 0.19
CA HIS A 122 -20.21 -12.40 -0.40
C HIS A 122 -20.19 -13.70 0.42
N ALA A 123 -19.00 -14.20 0.77
CA ALA A 123 -18.86 -15.40 1.60
C ALA A 123 -19.48 -15.24 3.01
N ALA A 124 -19.49 -14.02 3.57
CA ALA A 124 -20.15 -13.74 4.83
C ALA A 124 -21.68 -13.70 4.70
N ALA A 125 -22.21 -13.17 3.59
CA ALA A 125 -23.65 -13.11 3.33
C ALA A 125 -24.24 -14.53 3.17
N GLU A 126 -23.58 -15.41 2.42
CA GLU A 126 -23.97 -16.83 2.25
C GLU A 126 -23.96 -17.62 3.58
N ARG A 127 -23.17 -17.18 4.56
CA ARG A 127 -23.17 -17.79 5.89
C ARG A 127 -24.34 -17.36 6.78
N ILE A 128 -24.96 -16.22 6.50
CA ILE A 128 -25.97 -15.60 7.36
C ILE A 128 -27.39 -15.77 6.80
N PHE A 129 -27.54 -15.70 5.48
CA PHE A 129 -28.80 -15.88 4.76
C PHE A 129 -28.86 -17.26 4.10
#